data_AF-A8ZQG2-F1
#
_entry.id   AF-A8ZQG2-F1
#
_cell.length_a   1.000
_cell.length_b   1.000
_cell.length_c   1.000
_cell.angle_alpha   90.00
_cell.angle_beta   90.00
_cell.angle_gamma   90.00
#
_symmetry.space_group_name_H-M   'P 1'
#
loop_
_entity.id
_entity.type
_entity.pdbx_description
1 polymer ?
#
loop_
_entity_poly.entity_id
_entity_poly.type
_entity_poly.pdbx_seq_one_letter_code
_entity_poly.pdbx_strand_id
1 'polypeptide(L)'
;MARKSKDFSELIHQKQRQEQKNADSFERLQNKVKEIAGEDVSRNMVFNPPDVNKMSEVLQELVAPYVQTTPSISELDNFLKIAVLAWNIALTSPEERQVALKQIFSEMASSTDQDIIEGLKSLVEELIERKDHYFWSCQRSITSFDLQDQGDSYFLSVASTLEE
;
A
#
# COMPACT_ATOMS: atom_id res chain seq x y z
N MET A 1 36.08 16.69 25.66
CA MET A 1 34.66 16.73 25.25
C MET A 1 34.59 16.81 23.73
N ALA A 2 34.28 15.72 23.01
CA ALA A 2 34.25 15.72 21.54
C ALA A 2 33.46 14.52 20.94
N ARG A 3 32.35 14.10 21.57
CA ARG A 3 31.52 12.97 21.09
C ARG A 3 30.26 13.38 20.31
N LYS A 4 29.85 14.66 20.34
CA LYS A 4 28.60 15.13 19.72
C LYS A 4 28.64 15.34 18.18
N SER A 5 29.83 15.36 17.56
CA SER A 5 29.96 15.71 16.13
C SER A 5 29.78 14.53 15.17
N LYS A 6 30.14 13.30 15.56
CA LYS A 6 29.95 12.11 14.72
C LYS A 6 28.48 11.73 14.62
N ASP A 7 27.80 11.64 15.76
CA ASP A 7 26.37 11.31 15.82
C ASP A 7 25.52 12.32 15.02
N PHE A 8 25.85 13.61 15.08
CA PHE A 8 25.13 14.63 14.32
C PHE A 8 25.35 14.51 12.80
N SER A 9 26.59 14.27 12.35
CA SER A 9 26.88 14.04 10.93
C SER A 9 26.22 12.76 10.42
N GLU A 10 26.19 11.69 11.23
CA GLU A 10 25.47 10.46 10.89
C GLU A 10 23.97 10.68 10.77
N LEU A 11 23.36 11.44 11.68
CA LEU A 11 21.94 11.82 11.61
C LEU A 11 21.61 12.64 10.35
N ILE A 12 22.48 13.60 9.97
CA ILE A 12 22.29 14.39 8.74
C ILE A 12 22.39 13.50 7.50
N HIS A 13 23.39 12.61 7.43
CA HIS A 13 23.53 11.68 6.32
C HIS A 13 22.42 10.62 6.27
N GLN A 14 21.86 10.23 7.41
CA GLN A 14 20.71 9.34 7.49
C GLN A 14 19.44 10.04 6.98
N LYS A 15 19.20 11.28 7.41
CA LYS A 15 18.08 12.10 6.96
C LYS A 15 18.16 12.39 5.46
N GLN A 16 19.32 12.79 4.95
CA GLN A 16 19.54 13.01 3.51
C GLN A 16 19.32 11.74 2.69
N ARG A 17 19.80 10.58 3.15
CA ARG A 17 19.55 9.30 2.47
C ARG A 17 18.08 8.93 2.47
N GLN A 18 17.35 9.25 3.53
CA GLN A 18 15.92 9.00 3.61
C GLN A 18 15.13 9.95 2.68
N GLU A 19 15.48 11.23 2.65
CA GLU A 19 14.90 12.22 1.73
C GLU A 19 15.14 11.84 0.27
N GLN A 20 16.35 11.39 -0.06
CA GLN A 20 16.69 10.98 -1.43
C GLN A 20 15.94 9.70 -1.84
N LYS A 21 15.84 8.71 -0.95
CA LYS A 21 15.02 7.52 -1.20
C LYS A 21 13.54 7.85 -1.37
N ASN A 22 13.01 8.78 -0.58
CA ASN A 22 11.64 9.25 -0.72
C ASN A 22 11.42 9.91 -2.10
N ALA A 23 12.37 10.72 -2.57
CA ALA A 23 12.31 11.35 -3.88
C ALA A 23 12.37 10.31 -5.02
N ASP A 24 13.28 9.33 -4.94
CA ASP A 24 13.39 8.28 -5.94
C ASP A 24 12.12 7.40 -6.00
N SER A 25 11.54 7.11 -4.84
CA SER A 25 10.29 6.32 -4.74
C SER A 25 9.10 7.11 -5.29
N PHE A 26 9.09 8.42 -5.03
CA PHE A 26 8.08 9.33 -5.57
C PHE A 26 8.16 9.39 -7.10
N GLU A 27 9.35 9.55 -7.68
CA GLU A 27 9.53 9.58 -9.14
C GLU A 27 9.07 8.26 -9.78
N ARG A 28 9.42 7.11 -9.19
CA ARG A 28 8.95 5.79 -9.65
C ARG A 28 7.43 5.67 -9.62
N LEU A 29 6.80 6.06 -8.51
CA LEU A 29 5.34 6.03 -8.39
C LEU A 29 4.66 6.99 -9.35
N GLN A 30 5.21 8.19 -9.52
CA GLN A 30 4.69 9.19 -10.44
C GLN A 30 4.70 8.68 -11.87
N ASN A 31 5.78 8.03 -12.28
CA ASN A 31 5.91 7.38 -13.59
C ASN A 31 4.92 6.21 -13.74
N LYS A 32 4.79 5.35 -12.72
CA LYS A 32 3.85 4.22 -12.75
C LYS A 32 2.38 4.68 -12.84
N VAL A 33 2.00 5.73 -12.11
CA VAL A 33 0.65 6.31 -12.21
C VAL A 33 0.46 6.99 -13.56
N LYS A 34 1.47 7.67 -14.11
CA LYS A 34 1.39 8.25 -15.44
C LYS A 34 1.10 7.19 -16.52
N GLU A 35 1.73 6.02 -16.43
CA GLU A 35 1.50 4.91 -17.35
C GLU A 35 0.11 4.28 -17.21
N ILE A 36 -0.41 4.15 -15.98
CA ILE A 36 -1.67 3.44 -15.70
C ILE A 36 -2.90 4.35 -15.83
N ALA A 37 -2.82 5.57 -15.27
CA ALA A 37 -3.96 6.47 -15.08
C ALA A 37 -3.83 7.79 -15.84
N GLY A 38 -2.71 8.03 -16.52
CA GLY A 38 -2.47 9.23 -17.33
C GLY A 38 -1.80 10.39 -16.59
N GLU A 39 -1.37 11.38 -17.36
CA GLU A 39 -0.52 12.48 -16.88
C GLU A 39 -1.27 13.46 -15.95
N ASP A 40 -2.56 13.68 -16.15
CA ASP A 40 -3.37 14.58 -15.32
C ASP A 40 -3.55 14.04 -13.90
N VAL A 41 -3.75 12.73 -13.75
CA VAL A 41 -3.84 12.08 -12.43
C VAL A 41 -2.49 12.13 -11.72
N SER A 42 -1.39 11.85 -12.44
CA SER A 42 -0.02 11.89 -11.93
C SER A 42 0.40 13.26 -11.38
N ARG A 43 -0.03 14.36 -12.01
CA ARG A 43 0.29 15.73 -11.55
C ARG A 43 -0.46 16.15 -10.28
N ASN A 44 -1.64 15.55 -10.04
CA ASN A 44 -2.48 15.88 -8.89
C ASN A 44 -2.24 14.96 -7.68
N MET A 45 -1.24 14.07 -7.75
CA MET A 45 -0.88 13.20 -6.64
C MET A 45 -0.18 13.98 -5.53
N VAL A 46 -0.65 13.81 -4.29
CA VAL A 46 0.04 14.33 -3.11
C VAL A 46 0.66 13.18 -2.33
N PHE A 47 1.97 13.29 -2.15
CA PHE A 47 2.77 12.33 -1.44
C PHE A 47 2.96 12.79 0.00
N ASN A 48 2.51 11.97 0.95
CA ASN A 48 2.68 12.21 2.38
C ASN A 48 2.27 13.65 2.82
N PRO A 49 0.97 14.01 2.70
CA PRO A 49 0.52 15.31 3.19
C PRO A 49 0.84 15.45 4.69
N PRO A 50 1.43 16.56 5.13
CA PRO A 50 1.99 16.70 6.48
C PRO A 50 0.97 16.56 7.62
N ASP A 51 -0.32 16.78 7.33
CA ASP A 51 -1.41 16.76 8.31
C ASP A 51 -2.36 15.54 8.17
N VAL A 52 -1.99 14.53 7.38
CA VAL A 52 -2.81 13.32 7.18
C VAL A 52 -1.96 12.07 7.39
N ASN A 53 -2.55 11.04 8.01
CA ASN A 53 -1.89 9.74 8.21
C ASN A 53 -1.27 9.22 6.91
N LYS A 54 -0.02 8.74 6.99
CA LYS A 54 0.67 8.21 5.82
C LYS A 54 -0.01 6.93 5.37
N MET A 55 -0.44 6.89 4.11
CA MET A 55 -1.07 5.67 3.57
C MET A 55 -0.10 4.47 3.54
N SER A 56 1.20 4.70 3.51
CA SER A 56 2.19 3.63 3.67
C SER A 56 2.22 3.02 5.08
N GLU A 57 1.98 3.83 6.12
CA GLU A 57 1.87 3.36 7.51
C GLU A 57 0.53 2.67 7.73
N VAL A 58 -0.56 3.26 7.23
CA VAL A 58 -1.90 2.67 7.26
C VAL A 58 -1.92 1.28 6.59
N LEU A 59 -1.34 1.18 5.38
CA LEU A 59 -1.27 -0.10 4.68
C LEU A 59 -0.42 -1.11 5.45
N GLN A 60 0.70 -0.69 6.07
CA GLN A 60 1.51 -1.57 6.93
C GLN A 60 0.74 -2.06 8.15
N GLU A 61 -0.03 -1.22 8.82
CA GLU A 61 -0.84 -1.61 9.98
C GLU A 61 -2.00 -2.53 9.62
N LEU A 62 -2.59 -2.34 8.44
CA LEU A 62 -3.60 -3.23 7.88
C LEU A 62 -3.03 -4.65 7.73
N VAL A 63 -1.83 -4.76 7.13
CA VAL A 63 -1.20 -6.06 6.84
C VAL A 63 -0.38 -6.65 7.98
N ALA A 64 -0.11 -5.89 9.05
CA ALA A 64 0.79 -6.26 10.14
C ALA A 64 0.60 -7.68 10.70
N PRO A 65 -0.63 -8.22 10.88
CA PRO A 65 -0.83 -9.59 11.35
C PRO A 65 -0.25 -10.67 10.43
N TYR A 66 -0.11 -10.37 9.13
CA TYR A 66 0.27 -11.33 8.10
C TYR A 66 1.73 -11.21 7.67
N VAL A 67 2.36 -10.05 7.85
CA VAL A 67 3.75 -9.79 7.40
C VAL A 67 4.75 -10.78 7.97
N GLN A 68 4.59 -11.22 9.23
CA GLN A 68 5.50 -12.20 9.84
C GLN A 68 5.37 -13.61 9.26
N THR A 69 4.26 -13.90 8.59
CA THR A 69 4.00 -15.18 7.93
C THR A 69 4.40 -15.17 6.46
N THR A 70 4.82 -14.02 5.93
CA THR A 70 5.22 -13.86 4.53
C THR A 70 6.72 -14.11 4.38
N PRO A 71 7.14 -15.22 3.74
CA PRO A 71 8.55 -15.65 3.71
C PRO A 71 9.43 -14.88 2.72
N SER A 72 8.86 -14.10 1.79
CA SER A 72 9.62 -13.39 0.77
C SER A 72 9.06 -12.02 0.39
N ILE A 73 9.91 -11.12 -0.13
CA ILE A 73 9.52 -9.79 -0.61
C ILE A 73 8.52 -9.85 -1.78
N SER A 74 8.65 -10.89 -2.63
CA SER A 74 7.74 -11.12 -3.76
C SER A 74 6.34 -11.52 -3.29
N GLU A 75 6.27 -12.37 -2.27
CA GLU A 75 4.98 -12.73 -1.65
C GLU A 75 4.37 -11.54 -0.91
N LEU A 76 5.19 -10.69 -0.28
CA LEU A 76 4.71 -9.45 0.34
C LEU A 76 4.16 -8.47 -0.70
N ASP A 77 4.83 -8.32 -1.84
CA ASP A 77 4.32 -7.50 -2.96
C ASP A 77 2.95 -8.01 -3.44
N ASN A 78 2.80 -9.32 -3.63
CA ASN A 78 1.51 -9.90 -4.02
C ASN A 78 0.44 -9.75 -2.94
N PHE A 79 0.80 -9.92 -1.67
CA PHE A 79 -0.10 -9.68 -0.55
C PHE A 79 -0.56 -8.23 -0.47
N LEU A 80 0.35 -7.27 -0.68
CA LEU A 80 0.03 -5.85 -0.71
C LEU A 80 -0.93 -5.50 -1.86
N LYS A 81 -0.83 -6.17 -3.03
CA LYS A 81 -1.82 -6.01 -4.11
C LYS A 81 -3.22 -6.43 -3.66
N ILE A 82 -3.33 -7.57 -2.97
CA ILE A 82 -4.60 -8.06 -2.42
C ILE A 82 -5.13 -7.10 -1.34
N ALA A 83 -4.26 -6.62 -0.47
CA ALA A 83 -4.61 -5.65 0.57
C ALA A 83 -5.12 -4.32 0.00
N VAL A 84 -4.46 -3.80 -1.04
CA VAL A 84 -4.88 -2.59 -1.75
C VAL A 84 -6.23 -2.80 -2.45
N LEU A 85 -6.44 -3.96 -3.07
CA LEU A 85 -7.71 -4.32 -3.68
C LEU A 85 -8.83 -4.34 -2.63
N ALA A 86 -8.63 -5.07 -1.53
CA ALA A 86 -9.57 -5.14 -0.41
C ALA A 86 -9.88 -3.75 0.17
N TRP A 87 -8.85 -2.92 0.37
CA TRP A 87 -8.99 -1.54 0.83
C TRP A 87 -9.90 -0.71 -0.08
N ASN A 88 -9.63 -0.71 -1.38
CA ASN A 88 -10.39 0.08 -2.35
C ASN A 88 -11.84 -0.41 -2.48
N ILE A 89 -12.06 -1.73 -2.48
CA ILE A 89 -13.40 -2.32 -2.48
C ILE A 89 -14.17 -1.92 -1.21
N ALA A 90 -13.49 -1.79 -0.09
CA ALA A 90 -14.14 -1.41 1.15
C ALA A 90 -14.58 0.07 1.20
N LEU A 91 -14.18 0.89 0.23
CA LEU A 91 -14.64 2.28 0.10
C LEU A 91 -15.91 2.40 -0.77
N THR A 92 -16.30 1.35 -1.48
CA THR A 92 -17.52 1.36 -2.30
C THR A 92 -18.76 1.05 -1.47
N SER A 93 -19.94 1.31 -2.04
CA SER A 93 -21.20 0.95 -1.38
C SER A 93 -21.32 -0.57 -1.18
N PRO A 94 -22.10 -1.05 -0.19
CA PRO A 94 -22.25 -2.49 0.05
C PRO A 94 -22.73 -3.28 -1.18
N GLU A 95 -23.55 -2.67 -2.04
CA GLU A 95 -24.03 -3.28 -3.28
C GLU A 95 -22.89 -3.41 -4.31
N GLU A 96 -22.13 -2.34 -4.54
CA GLU A 96 -20.98 -2.34 -5.45
C GLU A 96 -19.87 -3.27 -4.97
N ARG A 97 -19.66 -3.35 -3.65
CA ARG A 97 -18.72 -4.27 -3.00
C ARG A 97 -19.00 -5.72 -3.39
N GLN A 98 -20.26 -6.17 -3.26
CA GLN A 98 -20.63 -7.54 -3.61
C GLN A 98 -20.46 -7.82 -5.11
N VAL A 99 -20.80 -6.85 -5.96
CA VAL A 99 -20.64 -6.99 -7.41
C VAL A 99 -19.15 -7.11 -7.78
N ALA A 100 -18.30 -6.24 -7.23
CA ALA A 100 -16.86 -6.24 -7.49
C ALA A 100 -16.20 -7.56 -7.05
N LEU A 101 -16.48 -8.02 -5.83
CA LEU A 101 -15.94 -9.29 -5.32
C LEU A 101 -16.38 -10.46 -6.21
N LYS A 102 -17.67 -10.52 -6.60
CA LYS A 102 -18.17 -11.58 -7.46
C LYS A 102 -17.48 -11.59 -8.83
N GLN A 103 -17.27 -10.42 -9.43
CA GLN A 103 -16.57 -10.31 -10.72
C GLN A 103 -15.13 -10.85 -10.62
N ILE A 104 -14.36 -10.36 -9.64
CA ILE A 104 -12.96 -10.74 -9.43
C ILE A 104 -12.82 -12.25 -9.23
N PHE A 105 -13.63 -12.86 -8.36
CA PHE A 105 -13.54 -14.30 -8.10
C PHE A 105 -14.07 -15.14 -9.26
N SER A 106 -15.06 -14.65 -10.01
CA SER A 106 -15.56 -15.36 -11.19
C SER A 106 -14.54 -15.45 -12.32
N GLU A 107 -13.72 -14.40 -12.51
CA GLU A 107 -12.63 -14.41 -13.49
C GLU A 107 -11.55 -15.42 -13.09
N MET A 108 -11.22 -15.47 -11.79
CA MET A 108 -10.21 -16.38 -11.23
C MET A 108 -10.64 -17.86 -11.27
N ALA A 109 -11.94 -18.15 -11.10
CA ALA A 109 -12.51 -19.50 -11.12
C ALA A 109 -12.25 -20.29 -12.40
N SER A 110 -11.94 -19.62 -13.51
CA SER A 110 -11.61 -20.27 -14.79
C SER A 110 -10.21 -20.89 -14.83
N SER A 111 -9.30 -20.47 -13.92
CA SER A 111 -7.87 -20.75 -14.01
C SER A 111 -7.22 -21.18 -12.69
N THR A 112 -7.97 -21.18 -11.60
CA THR A 112 -7.47 -21.42 -10.24
C THR A 112 -8.33 -22.44 -9.50
N ASP A 113 -7.70 -23.21 -8.61
CA ASP A 113 -8.39 -24.17 -7.75
C ASP A 113 -9.43 -23.48 -6.84
N GLN A 114 -10.59 -24.12 -6.66
CA GLN A 114 -11.69 -23.61 -5.86
C GLN A 114 -11.28 -23.41 -4.38
N ASP A 115 -10.44 -24.28 -3.83
CA ASP A 115 -10.00 -24.16 -2.44
C ASP A 115 -9.11 -22.93 -2.24
N ILE A 116 -8.29 -22.59 -3.24
CA ILE A 116 -7.46 -21.38 -3.24
C ILE A 116 -8.35 -20.13 -3.33
N ILE A 117 -9.39 -20.17 -4.17
CA ILE A 117 -10.33 -19.06 -4.34
C ILE A 117 -11.09 -18.78 -3.04
N GLU A 118 -11.58 -19.82 -2.35
CA GLU A 118 -12.31 -19.63 -1.10
C GLU A 118 -11.38 -19.09 0.02
N GLY A 119 -10.13 -19.54 0.04
CA GLY A 119 -9.11 -19.00 0.94
C GLY A 119 -8.83 -17.52 0.67
N LEU A 120 -8.66 -17.13 -0.61
CA LEU A 120 -8.44 -15.74 -0.98
C LEU A 120 -9.66 -14.86 -0.69
N LYS A 121 -10.87 -15.37 -0.93
CA LYS A 121 -12.12 -14.69 -0.61
C LYS A 121 -12.24 -14.40 0.88
N SER A 122 -11.98 -15.41 1.72
CA SER A 122 -11.98 -15.26 3.17
C SER A 122 -10.96 -14.20 3.62
N LEU A 123 -9.76 -14.21 3.04
CA LEU A 123 -8.73 -13.22 3.33
C LEU A 123 -9.15 -11.79 2.93
N VAL A 124 -9.75 -11.61 1.75
CA VAL A 124 -10.22 -10.31 1.28
C VAL A 124 -11.34 -9.79 2.18
N GLU A 125 -12.30 -10.63 2.57
CA GLU A 125 -13.37 -10.28 3.50
C GLU A 125 -12.80 -9.85 4.86
N GLU A 126 -11.83 -10.58 5.40
CA GLU A 126 -11.15 -10.22 6.66
C GLU A 126 -10.43 -8.87 6.58
N LEU A 127 -9.73 -8.59 5.48
CA LEU A 127 -9.04 -7.31 5.26
C LEU A 127 -10.04 -6.14 5.14
N ILE A 128 -11.18 -6.35 4.50
CA ILE A 128 -12.27 -5.39 4.40
C ILE A 128 -12.84 -5.08 5.79
N GLU A 129 -13.18 -6.11 6.57
CA GLU A 129 -13.69 -5.95 7.94
C GLU A 129 -12.68 -5.23 8.84
N ARG A 130 -11.40 -5.57 8.71
CA ARG A 130 -10.31 -4.93 9.45
C ARG A 130 -10.18 -3.46 9.10
N LYS A 131 -10.26 -3.09 7.81
CA LYS A 131 -10.32 -1.67 7.41
C LYS A 131 -11.52 -0.98 8.04
N ASP A 132 -12.71 -1.55 7.91
CA ASP A 132 -13.95 -0.94 8.40
C ASP A 132 -13.96 -0.81 9.94
N HIS A 133 -13.19 -1.64 10.66
CA HIS A 133 -13.05 -1.54 12.11
C HIS A 133 -12.00 -0.51 12.56
N TYR A 134 -10.78 -0.58 12.01
CA TYR A 134 -9.63 0.21 12.51
C TYR A 134 -9.40 1.51 11.75
N PHE A 135 -9.86 1.60 10.50
CA PHE A 135 -9.55 2.69 9.57
C PHE A 135 -10.80 3.30 8.92
N TRP A 136 -11.96 3.21 9.59
CA TRP A 136 -13.25 3.68 9.07
C TRP A 136 -13.26 5.15 8.62
N SER A 137 -12.45 6.00 9.25
CA SER A 137 -12.36 7.43 8.92
C SER A 137 -11.50 7.71 7.68
N CYS A 138 -10.71 6.75 7.20
CA CYS A 138 -9.86 6.95 6.03
C CYS A 138 -10.63 6.61 4.75
N GLN A 139 -11.01 7.64 3.99
CA GLN A 139 -11.77 7.52 2.75
C GLN A 139 -10.90 7.62 1.49
N ARG A 140 -9.57 7.54 1.65
CA ARG A 140 -8.60 7.70 0.56
C ARG A 140 -8.43 6.38 -0.18
N SER A 141 -8.63 6.38 -1.49
CA SER A 141 -8.34 5.21 -2.32
C SER A 141 -6.86 5.15 -2.67
N ILE A 142 -6.31 3.94 -2.75
CA ILE A 142 -4.91 3.70 -3.10
C ILE A 142 -4.83 3.49 -4.60
N THR A 143 -4.10 4.37 -5.29
CA THR A 143 -3.92 4.30 -6.75
C THR A 143 -2.77 3.38 -7.12
N SER A 144 -1.68 3.41 -6.36
CA SER A 144 -0.54 2.54 -6.57
C SER A 144 0.35 2.46 -5.33
N PHE A 145 1.22 1.45 -5.31
CA PHE A 145 2.27 1.34 -4.31
C PHE A 145 3.56 0.84 -4.96
N ASP A 146 4.66 1.06 -4.26
CA ASP A 146 6.01 0.65 -4.61
C ASP A 146 6.67 0.05 -3.36
N LEU A 147 7.11 -1.20 -3.49
CA LEU A 147 7.81 -1.95 -2.45
C LEU A 147 9.26 -2.13 -2.89
N GLN A 148 10.19 -1.63 -2.08
CA GLN A 148 11.62 -1.75 -2.34
C GLN A 148 12.29 -2.61 -1.29
N ASP A 149 12.93 -3.67 -1.75
CA ASP A 149 13.79 -4.49 -0.92
C ASP A 149 15.03 -3.69 -0.46
N GLN A 150 15.41 -3.81 0.82
CA GLN A 150 16.60 -3.23 1.41
C GLN A 150 17.50 -4.30 2.06
N GLY A 151 17.30 -5.58 1.73
CA GLY A 151 17.99 -6.72 2.33
C GLY A 151 17.35 -7.14 3.65
N ASP A 152 17.64 -6.40 4.73
CA ASP A 152 17.13 -6.72 6.08
C ASP A 152 15.78 -6.06 6.39
N SER A 153 15.28 -5.22 5.48
CA SER A 153 14.04 -4.46 5.63
C SER A 153 13.45 -4.14 4.26
N TYR A 154 12.28 -3.52 4.23
CA TYR A 154 11.69 -3.00 3.00
C TYR A 154 11.26 -1.55 3.19
N PHE A 155 11.19 -0.81 2.08
CA PHE A 155 10.62 0.51 2.03
C PHE A 155 9.31 0.48 1.22
N LEU A 156 8.21 0.92 1.84
CA LEU A 156 6.90 0.97 1.21
C LEU A 156 6.48 2.42 0.95
N SER A 157 6.17 2.69 -0.31
CA SER A 157 5.67 3.97 -0.80
C SER A 157 4.26 3.79 -1.35
N VAL A 158 3.33 4.68 -0.99
CA VAL A 158 1.91 4.56 -1.37
C VAL A 158 1.42 5.87 -1.95
N ALA A 159 0.80 5.75 -3.13
CA ALA A 159 0.07 6.78 -3.83
C ALA A 159 -1.43 6.63 -3.57
N SER A 160 -2.09 7.71 -3.20
CA SER A 160 -3.52 7.70 -2.89
C SER A 160 -4.18 9.01 -3.28
N THR A 161 -5.51 9.01 -3.35
CA THR A 161 -6.29 10.23 -3.54
C THR A 161 -6.07 11.22 -2.39
N LEU A 162 -6.27 12.50 -2.68
CA LEU A 162 -6.45 13.53 -1.65
C LEU A 162 -7.84 13.39 -1.04
N GLU A 163 -7.99 13.73 0.25
CA GLU A 163 -9.30 13.77 0.92
C GLU A 163 -10.29 14.63 0.11
N GLU A 164 -11.51 14.13 -0.09
CA GLU A 164 -12.68 14.95 -0.42
C GLU A 164 -13.38 15.40 0.86
#